data_AF-A0A4Z1CKG5-F1
#
_entry.id   AF-A0A4Z1CKG5-F1
#
_cell.length_a   1.000
_cell.length_b   1.000
_cell.length_c   1.000
_cell.angle_alpha   90.00
_cell.angle_beta   90.00
_cell.angle_gamma   90.00
#
_symmetry.space_group_name_H-M   'P 1'
#
loop_
_entity.id
_entity.type
_entity.pdbx_description
1 polymer ?
#
loop_
_entity_poly.entity_id
_entity_poly.type
_entity_poly.pdbx_seq_one_letter_code
_entity_poly.pdbx_strand_id
1 'polypeptide(L)'
;MAQIAALRTGGTARLVRIGGAAGVVGGLAWVVKGIAILAVDEQPPVVLELALPLFGLSLVGVALLTSRSVRRTIVVCLAWLAVAAGLVALVSELLDLAWDESIAAASLALLLGQLTLPRSGRAPAALTFWLGVGTLPALAVGGALAEIDERLLEIPLVCVGLAWMLVGWLTLRTWDAVPASP
;
A
#
# COMPACT_ATOMS: atom_id res chain seq x y z
N MET A 1 -7.94 24.56 -0.09
CA MET A 1 -9.32 24.21 0.29
C MET A 1 -10.23 24.05 -0.93
N ALA A 2 -10.17 24.92 -1.94
CA ALA A 2 -11.02 24.84 -3.14
C ALA A 2 -10.98 23.51 -3.93
N GLN A 3 -9.84 22.80 -3.93
CA GLN A 3 -9.67 21.59 -4.75
C GLN A 3 -10.24 20.31 -4.11
N ILE A 4 -10.35 20.25 -2.78
CA ILE A 4 -10.97 19.11 -2.10
C ILE A 4 -12.50 19.22 -2.14
N ALA A 5 -13.02 20.46 -2.14
CA ALA A 5 -14.44 20.74 -2.38
C ALA A 5 -14.91 20.27 -3.78
N ALA A 6 -14.00 20.23 -4.77
CA ALA A 6 -14.30 19.78 -6.14
C ALA A 6 -14.27 18.24 -6.33
N LEU A 7 -13.83 17.47 -5.34
CA LEU A 7 -13.85 15.99 -5.38
C LEU A 7 -15.23 15.41 -5.02
N ARG A 8 -16.25 16.26 -4.81
CA ARG A 8 -17.59 15.89 -4.34
C ARG A 8 -18.49 15.29 -5.43
N THR A 9 -17.95 14.47 -6.34
CA THR A 9 -18.77 13.40 -6.92
C THR A 9 -18.74 12.25 -5.92
N GLY A 10 -19.89 11.70 -5.54
CA GLY A 10 -19.98 10.66 -4.50
C GLY A 10 -19.03 9.48 -4.72
N GLY A 11 -18.70 9.17 -5.98
CA GLY A 11 -17.74 8.13 -6.35
C GLY A 11 -16.31 8.39 -5.86
N THR A 12 -15.77 9.61 -6.02
CA THR A 12 -14.37 9.90 -5.65
C THR A 12 -14.17 9.86 -4.13
N ALA A 13 -15.14 10.40 -3.40
CA ALA A 13 -15.19 10.34 -1.93
C ALA A 13 -15.16 8.90 -1.41
N ARG A 14 -15.97 8.02 -2.01
CA ARG A 14 -16.01 6.61 -1.65
C ARG A 14 -14.68 5.92 -1.94
N LEU A 15 -14.05 6.20 -3.08
CA LEU A 15 -12.76 5.61 -3.43
C LEU A 15 -11.62 6.03 -2.49
N VAL A 16 -11.59 7.28 -2.04
CA VAL A 16 -10.59 7.74 -1.04
C VAL A 16 -10.77 6.99 0.28
N ARG A 17 -12.01 6.81 0.75
CA ARG A 17 -12.31 6.05 1.97
C ARG A 17 -11.95 4.58 1.85
N ILE A 18 -12.32 3.95 0.72
CA ILE A 18 -11.95 2.57 0.42
C ILE A 18 -10.43 2.43 0.42
N GLY A 19 -9.71 3.35 -0.24
CA GLY A 19 -8.25 3.33 -0.24
C GLY A 19 -7.66 3.48 1.16
N GLY A 20 -8.13 4.44 1.95
CA GLY A 20 -7.67 4.61 3.33
C GLY A 20 -7.90 3.37 4.20
N ALA A 21 -9.09 2.77 4.12
CA ALA A 21 -9.41 1.52 4.81
C ALA A 21 -8.55 0.35 4.32
N ALA A 22 -8.35 0.24 3.01
CA ALA A 22 -7.51 -0.79 2.41
C ALA A 22 -6.05 -0.69 2.89
N GLY A 23 -5.50 0.53 3.04
CA GLY A 23 -4.16 0.72 3.60
C GLY A 23 -4.03 0.24 5.05
N VAL A 24 -5.05 0.49 5.87
CA VAL A 24 -5.09 0.00 7.27
C VAL A 24 -5.20 -1.52 7.31
N VAL A 25 -6.14 -2.10 6.55
CA VAL A 25 -6.38 -3.55 6.56
C VAL A 25 -5.20 -4.31 5.96
N GLY A 26 -4.66 -3.85 4.82
CA GLY A 26 -3.49 -4.45 4.19
C GLY A 26 -2.25 -4.36 5.05
N GLY A 27 -2.03 -3.22 5.71
CA GLY A 27 -0.91 -3.04 6.63
C GLY A 27 -1.04 -3.93 7.86
N LEU A 28 -2.25 -4.05 8.43
CA LEU A 28 -2.53 -4.97 9.53
C LEU A 28 -2.29 -6.42 9.13
N ALA A 29 -2.74 -6.84 7.95
CA ALA A 29 -2.46 -8.17 7.41
C ALA A 29 -0.94 -8.45 7.41
N TRP A 30 -0.15 -7.53 6.85
CA TRP A 30 1.31 -7.72 6.80
C TRP A 30 1.96 -7.78 8.19
N VAL A 31 1.50 -6.94 9.14
CA VAL A 31 1.98 -6.97 10.53
C VAL A 31 1.64 -8.30 11.21
N VAL A 32 0.40 -8.79 11.05
CA VAL A 32 -0.02 -10.08 11.61
C VAL A 32 0.81 -11.22 11.02
N LYS A 33 1.05 -11.21 9.70
CA LYS A 33 1.95 -12.18 9.04
C LYS A 33 3.34 -12.16 9.67
N GLY A 34 3.96 -10.98 9.72
CA GLY A 34 5.33 -10.88 10.22
C GLY A 34 5.45 -11.27 11.69
N ILE A 35 4.48 -10.90 12.54
CA ILE A 35 4.45 -11.33 13.95
C ILE A 35 4.29 -12.84 14.06
N ALA A 36 3.41 -13.47 13.25
CA ALA A 36 3.22 -14.91 13.29
C ALA A 36 4.51 -15.67 12.95
N ILE A 37 5.18 -15.29 11.86
CA ILE A 37 6.45 -15.92 11.47
C ILE A 37 7.53 -15.71 12.55
N LEU A 38 7.67 -14.48 13.06
CA LEU A 38 8.62 -14.17 14.14
C LEU A 38 8.37 -14.96 15.42
N ALA A 39 7.10 -15.19 15.78
CA ALA A 39 6.73 -15.83 17.04
C ALA A 39 6.73 -17.36 16.95
N VAL A 40 6.17 -17.94 15.88
CA VAL A 40 5.84 -19.36 15.80
C VAL A 40 6.41 -20.09 14.59
N ASP A 41 7.12 -19.41 13.68
CA ASP A 41 7.69 -19.98 12.45
C ASP A 41 6.66 -20.42 11.40
N GLU A 42 5.40 -20.02 11.58
CA GLU A 42 4.34 -20.41 10.68
C GLU A 42 3.94 -19.23 9.80
N GLN A 43 3.96 -19.45 8.48
CA GLN A 43 3.48 -18.49 7.50
C GLN A 43 1.95 -18.59 7.42
N PRO A 44 1.20 -17.52 7.76
CA PRO A 44 -0.23 -17.51 7.56
C PRO A 44 -0.53 -17.51 6.06
N PRO A 45 -1.38 -18.45 5.56
CA PRO A 45 -1.68 -18.52 4.15
C PRO A 45 -2.41 -17.25 3.70
N VAL A 46 -2.21 -16.83 2.45
CA VAL A 46 -3.00 -15.81 1.74
C VAL A 46 -2.81 -14.35 2.25
N VAL A 47 -2.16 -14.14 3.39
CA VAL A 47 -2.08 -12.80 4.02
C VAL A 47 -1.21 -11.83 3.21
N LEU A 48 -0.14 -12.31 2.59
CA LEU A 48 0.73 -11.49 1.74
C LEU A 48 0.02 -11.08 0.45
N GLU A 49 -0.62 -12.07 -0.18
CA GLU A 49 -1.31 -11.96 -1.46
C GLU A 49 -2.53 -11.06 -1.35
N LEU A 50 -3.20 -11.06 -0.18
CA LEU A 50 -4.28 -10.14 0.14
C LEU A 50 -3.78 -8.70 0.36
N ALA A 51 -2.59 -8.52 0.94
CA ALA A 51 -2.06 -7.19 1.26
C ALA A 51 -1.74 -6.37 0.00
N LEU A 52 -1.17 -7.00 -1.03
CA LEU A 52 -0.78 -6.35 -2.29
C LEU A 52 -1.91 -5.58 -3.00
N PRO A 53 -3.09 -6.19 -3.30
CA PRO A 53 -4.19 -5.45 -3.91
C PRO A 53 -4.75 -4.37 -2.97
N LEU A 54 -4.71 -4.58 -1.65
CA LEU A 54 -5.12 -3.56 -0.68
C LEU A 54 -4.19 -2.34 -0.67
N PHE A 55 -2.87 -2.55 -0.79
CA PHE A 55 -1.92 -1.44 -0.96
C PHE A 55 -2.13 -0.70 -2.28
N GLY A 56 -2.48 -1.41 -3.35
CA GLY A 56 -2.87 -0.79 -4.63
C GLY A 56 -4.08 0.13 -4.46
N LEU A 57 -5.15 -0.35 -3.82
CA LEU A 57 -6.32 0.47 -3.49
C LEU A 57 -5.97 1.66 -2.59
N SER A 58 -5.10 1.46 -1.60
CA SER A 58 -4.61 2.54 -0.75
C SER A 58 -3.88 3.61 -1.56
N LEU A 59 -3.04 3.20 -2.50
CA LEU A 59 -2.31 4.11 -3.37
C LEU A 59 -3.25 4.91 -4.29
N VAL A 60 -4.35 4.30 -4.78
CA VAL A 60 -5.42 5.04 -5.46
C VAL A 60 -5.99 6.12 -4.55
N GLY A 61 -6.35 5.78 -3.31
CA GLY A 61 -6.89 6.75 -2.34
C GLY A 61 -5.96 7.94 -2.11
N VAL A 62 -4.67 7.68 -1.90
CA VAL A 62 -3.62 8.70 -1.75
C VAL A 62 -3.51 9.56 -3.01
N ALA A 63 -3.47 8.96 -4.20
CA ALA A 63 -3.36 9.68 -5.46
C ALA A 63 -4.56 10.61 -5.70
N LEU A 64 -5.77 10.19 -5.34
CA LEU A 64 -6.98 10.98 -5.48
C LEU A 64 -7.02 12.22 -4.57
N LEU A 65 -6.25 12.22 -3.47
CA LEU A 65 -6.05 13.39 -2.60
C LEU A 65 -5.02 14.39 -3.18
N THR A 66 -4.29 14.03 -4.23
CA THR A 66 -3.33 14.93 -4.90
C THR A 66 -3.97 15.78 -5.99
N SER A 67 -3.31 16.89 -6.35
CA SER A 67 -3.76 17.76 -7.43
C SER A 67 -3.80 17.03 -8.77
N ARG A 68 -4.78 17.38 -9.61
CA ARG A 68 -4.87 16.83 -10.97
C ARG A 68 -3.61 17.18 -11.74
N SER A 69 -2.90 16.16 -12.20
CA SER A 69 -1.64 16.25 -12.93
C SER A 69 -1.38 14.94 -13.67
N VAL A 70 -0.47 14.97 -14.65
CA VAL A 70 -0.01 13.74 -15.34
C VAL A 70 0.55 12.73 -14.33
N ARG A 71 1.29 13.21 -13.32
CA ARG A 71 1.84 12.36 -12.25
C ARG A 71 0.73 11.60 -11.52
N ARG A 72 -0.36 12.29 -11.14
CA ARG A 72 -1.51 11.62 -10.50
C ARG A 72 -2.08 10.51 -11.39
N THR A 73 -2.21 10.74 -12.69
CA THR A 73 -2.71 9.71 -13.62
C THR A 73 -1.78 8.50 -13.65
N ILE A 74 -0.47 8.71 -13.72
CA ILE A 74 0.53 7.64 -13.66
C ILE A 74 0.40 6.84 -12.37
N VAL A 75 0.31 7.51 -11.21
CA VAL A 75 0.14 6.83 -9.92
C VAL A 75 -1.13 6.00 -9.90
N VAL A 76 -2.25 6.52 -10.40
CA VAL A 76 -3.53 5.77 -10.45
C VAL A 76 -3.41 4.55 -11.37
N CYS A 77 -2.77 4.67 -12.54
CA CYS A 77 -2.55 3.54 -13.44
C CYS A 77 -1.68 2.46 -12.79
N LEU A 78 -0.56 2.85 -12.17
CA LEU A 78 0.34 1.92 -11.46
C LEU A 78 -0.35 1.27 -10.26
N ALA A 79 -1.17 2.04 -9.52
CA ALA A 79 -1.95 1.51 -8.41
C ALA A 79 -2.97 0.46 -8.88
N TRP A 80 -3.68 0.70 -10.00
CA TRP A 80 -4.58 -0.30 -10.56
C TRP A 80 -3.87 -1.52 -11.13
N LEU A 81 -2.68 -1.34 -11.72
CA LEU A 81 -1.84 -2.47 -12.14
C LEU A 81 -1.43 -3.31 -10.93
N ALA A 82 -1.06 -2.68 -9.81
CA ALA A 82 -0.77 -3.38 -8.56
C ALA A 82 -2.00 -4.13 -8.02
N VAL A 83 -3.20 -3.54 -8.10
CA VAL A 83 -4.45 -4.22 -7.74
C VAL A 83 -4.66 -5.46 -8.60
N ALA A 84 -4.57 -5.32 -9.92
CA ALA A 84 -4.79 -6.42 -10.85
C ALA A 84 -3.77 -7.55 -10.65
N ALA A 85 -2.49 -7.21 -10.59
CA ALA A 85 -1.42 -8.19 -10.37
C ALA A 85 -1.52 -8.86 -8.98
N GLY A 86 -1.85 -8.09 -7.93
CA GLY A 86 -2.07 -8.64 -6.58
C GLY A 86 -3.29 -9.56 -6.50
N LEU A 87 -4.37 -9.25 -7.22
CA LEU A 87 -5.53 -10.15 -7.33
C LEU A 87 -5.20 -11.43 -8.09
N VAL A 88 -4.37 -11.36 -9.14
CA VAL A 88 -3.86 -12.54 -9.83
C VAL A 88 -3.03 -13.39 -8.87
N ALA A 89 -2.10 -12.80 -8.13
CA ALA A 89 -1.31 -13.51 -7.11
C ALA A 89 -2.20 -14.22 -6.09
N LEU A 90 -3.20 -13.51 -5.57
CA LEU A 90 -4.17 -14.04 -4.61
C LEU A 90 -4.98 -15.21 -5.16
N VAL A 91 -5.49 -15.09 -6.39
CA VAL A 91 -6.26 -16.17 -7.03
C VAL A 91 -5.36 -17.36 -7.33
N SER A 92 -4.13 -17.12 -7.78
CA SER A 92 -3.17 -18.18 -8.06
C SER A 92 -2.80 -18.98 -6.81
N GLU A 93 -2.55 -18.31 -5.69
CA GLU A 93 -2.32 -18.97 -4.40
C GLU A 93 -3.54 -19.79 -3.95
N LEU A 94 -4.75 -19.23 -4.05
CA LEU A 94 -5.98 -19.93 -3.67
C LEU A 94 -6.30 -21.16 -4.54
N LEU A 95 -5.80 -21.18 -5.78
CA LEU A 95 -6.05 -22.23 -6.76
C LEU A 95 -4.82 -23.11 -7.02
N ASP A 96 -3.73 -22.92 -6.27
CA ASP A 96 -2.44 -23.63 -6.43
C ASP A 96 -1.89 -23.54 -7.88
N LEU A 97 -1.90 -22.33 -8.44
CA LEU A 97 -1.40 -22.02 -9.78
C LEU A 97 -0.01 -21.38 -9.70
N ALA A 98 0.95 -21.87 -10.47
CA ALA A 98 2.33 -21.37 -10.50
C ALA A 98 2.47 -20.05 -11.29
N TRP A 99 2.06 -18.92 -10.71
CA TRP A 99 2.13 -17.57 -11.30
C TRP A 99 2.89 -16.59 -10.39
N ASP A 100 4.13 -16.96 -10.08
CA ASP A 100 4.97 -16.24 -9.11
C ASP A 100 5.34 -14.82 -9.57
N GLU A 101 5.32 -14.53 -10.88
CA GLU A 101 5.68 -13.21 -11.39
C GLU A 101 4.65 -12.12 -11.03
N SER A 102 3.43 -12.51 -10.65
CA SER A 102 2.36 -11.59 -10.30
C SER A 102 2.67 -10.77 -9.02
N ILE A 103 3.32 -11.38 -8.04
CA ILE A 103 3.81 -10.71 -6.82
C ILE A 103 4.86 -9.66 -7.17
N ALA A 104 5.82 -10.03 -8.03
CA ALA A 104 6.88 -9.13 -8.48
C ALA A 104 6.31 -7.94 -9.27
N ALA A 105 5.37 -8.21 -10.17
CA ALA A 105 4.67 -7.17 -10.94
C ALA A 105 3.89 -6.21 -10.04
N ALA A 106 3.14 -6.74 -9.06
CA ALA A 106 2.41 -5.92 -8.09
C ALA A 106 3.35 -5.04 -7.25
N SER A 107 4.43 -5.62 -6.73
CA SER A 107 5.42 -4.93 -5.91
C SER A 107 6.14 -3.83 -6.68
N LEU A 108 6.53 -4.09 -7.93
CA LEU A 108 7.17 -3.09 -8.80
C LEU A 108 6.20 -1.95 -9.13
N ALA A 109 4.95 -2.27 -9.47
CA ALA A 109 3.94 -1.26 -9.75
C ALA A 109 3.66 -0.37 -8.53
N LEU A 110 3.57 -0.96 -7.32
CA LEU A 110 3.46 -0.21 -6.06
C LEU A 110 4.64 0.72 -5.84
N LEU A 111 5.86 0.20 -5.95
CA LEU A 111 7.08 0.97 -5.72
C LEU A 111 7.18 2.15 -6.69
N LEU A 112 6.98 1.92 -7.99
CA LEU A 112 6.99 2.99 -8.99
C LEU A 112 5.89 4.02 -8.73
N GLY A 113 4.70 3.57 -8.31
CA GLY A 113 3.60 4.47 -7.97
C GLY A 113 3.89 5.32 -6.72
N GLN A 114 4.50 4.74 -5.68
CA GLN A 114 4.98 5.45 -4.51
C GLN A 114 6.02 6.51 -4.88
N LEU A 115 7.04 6.14 -5.67
CA LEU A 115 8.12 7.03 -6.09
C LEU A 115 7.66 8.14 -7.05
N THR A 116 6.48 8.00 -7.66
CA THR A 116 5.88 9.04 -8.53
C THR A 116 5.11 10.10 -7.72
N LEU A 117 4.75 9.81 -6.46
CA LEU A 117 4.08 10.77 -5.58
C LEU A 117 4.99 11.96 -5.22
N PRO A 118 4.41 13.11 -4.83
CA PRO A 118 5.20 14.27 -4.43
C PRO A 118 5.98 14.00 -3.13
N ARG A 119 7.29 14.23 -3.17
CA ARG A 119 8.22 14.09 -2.02
C ARG A 119 7.95 15.03 -0.83
N SER A 120 7.22 16.11 -1.07
CA SER A 120 6.93 17.16 -0.09
C SER A 120 5.49 17.62 -0.21
N GLY A 121 4.98 18.23 0.86
CA GLY A 121 3.59 18.68 0.95
C GLY A 121 2.85 17.97 2.08
N ARG A 122 1.55 17.78 1.91
CA ARG A 122 0.71 17.16 2.94
C ARG A 122 0.84 15.65 2.92
N ALA A 123 0.87 15.05 4.11
CA ALA A 123 0.51 13.65 4.26
C ALA A 123 -0.94 13.44 3.76
N PRO A 124 -1.28 12.28 3.18
CA PRO A 124 -0.49 11.04 3.14
C PRO A 124 0.57 10.95 2.02
N ALA A 125 0.49 11.78 0.97
CA ALA A 125 1.29 11.59 -0.25
C ALA A 125 2.81 11.62 -0.04
N ALA A 126 3.32 12.58 0.74
CA ALA A 126 4.75 12.67 1.02
C ALA A 126 5.26 11.46 1.82
N LEU A 127 4.47 10.97 2.78
CA LEU A 127 4.82 9.76 3.55
C LEU A 127 4.88 8.54 2.64
N THR A 128 3.91 8.37 1.74
CA THR A 128 3.87 7.25 0.79
C THR A 128 5.07 7.27 -0.16
N PHE A 129 5.55 8.44 -0.58
CA PHE A 129 6.80 8.57 -1.34
C PHE A 129 8.00 8.06 -0.53
N TRP A 130 8.16 8.54 0.70
CA TRP A 130 9.29 8.13 1.55
C TRP A 130 9.22 6.67 1.98
N LEU A 131 8.02 6.11 2.10
CA LEU A 131 7.83 4.67 2.27
C LEU A 131 8.43 3.92 1.07
N GLY A 132 8.13 4.31 -0.16
CA GLY A 132 8.73 3.71 -1.35
C GLY A 132 10.25 3.80 -1.39
N VAL A 133 10.81 4.96 -1.01
CA VAL A 133 12.28 5.12 -0.87
C VAL A 133 12.85 4.18 0.19
N GLY A 134 12.16 4.03 1.33
CA GLY A 134 12.57 3.19 2.45
C GLY A 134 12.41 1.69 2.22
N THR A 135 11.50 1.26 1.33
CA THR A 135 11.23 -0.16 1.07
C THR A 135 12.48 -0.90 0.59
N LEU A 136 13.23 -0.35 -0.39
CA LEU A 136 14.42 -1.05 -0.93
C LEU A 136 15.53 -1.24 0.12
N PRO A 137 15.97 -0.21 0.88
CA PRO A 137 16.89 -0.40 1.98
C PRO A 137 16.35 -1.36 3.06
N ALA A 138 15.05 -1.28 3.39
CA ALA A 138 14.45 -2.17 4.38
C ALA A 138 14.51 -3.64 3.93
N LEU A 139 14.24 -3.92 2.65
CA LEU A 139 14.39 -5.26 2.07
C LEU A 139 15.84 -5.73 2.05
N ALA A 140 16.80 -4.84 1.74
CA ALA A 140 18.22 -5.19 1.79
C ALA A 140 18.69 -5.54 3.20
N VAL A 141 18.26 -4.77 4.21
CA VAL A 141 18.51 -5.07 5.62
C VAL A 141 17.83 -6.39 6.01
N GLY A 142 16.59 -6.61 5.59
CA GLY A 142 15.87 -7.85 5.83
C GLY A 142 16.56 -9.07 5.23
N GLY A 143 17.06 -8.97 3.99
CA GLY A 143 17.84 -10.02 3.35
C GLY A 143 19.14 -10.33 4.10
N ALA A 144 19.85 -9.30 4.57
CA ALA A 144 21.04 -9.50 5.40
C ALA A 144 20.74 -10.16 6.75
N LEU A 145 19.58 -9.83 7.35
CA LEU A 145 19.12 -10.48 8.58
C LEU A 145 18.68 -11.93 8.35
N ALA A 146 18.13 -12.24 7.18
CA ALA A 146 17.70 -13.59 6.80
C ALA A 146 18.87 -14.59 6.73
N GLU A 147 20.10 -14.12 6.46
CA GLU A 147 21.32 -14.94 6.52
C GLU A 147 21.65 -15.43 7.94
N ILE A 148 21.12 -14.76 8.98
CA ILE A 148 21.28 -15.17 10.39
C ILE A 148 20.13 -16.10 10.77
N ASP A 149 18.90 -15.67 10.50
CA ASP A 149 17.67 -16.41 10.71
C ASP A 149 16.62 -15.83 9.75
N GLU A 150 16.04 -16.70 8.90
CA GLU A 150 15.07 -16.33 7.87
C GLU A 150 13.89 -15.52 8.43
N ARG A 151 13.51 -15.77 9.68
CA ARG A 151 12.43 -15.06 10.38
C ARG A 151 12.71 -13.58 10.55
N LEU A 152 13.98 -13.17 10.63
CA LEU A 152 14.36 -11.78 10.85
C LEU A 152 14.10 -10.89 9.62
N LEU A 153 13.88 -11.48 8.44
CA LEU A 153 13.35 -10.77 7.26
C LEU A 153 12.04 -10.05 7.58
N GLU A 154 11.24 -10.59 8.51
CA GLU A 154 9.91 -10.06 8.83
C GLU A 154 9.98 -8.76 9.65
N ILE A 155 11.09 -8.46 10.32
CA ILE A 155 11.24 -7.21 11.10
C ILE A 155 11.04 -5.97 10.20
N PRO A 156 11.78 -5.80 9.08
CA PRO A 156 11.53 -4.69 8.17
C PRO A 156 10.15 -4.76 7.51
N LEU A 157 9.61 -5.96 7.25
CA LEU A 157 8.27 -6.10 6.65
C LEU A 157 7.16 -5.63 7.60
N VAL A 158 7.25 -5.94 8.91
CA VAL A 158 6.35 -5.40 9.94
C VAL A 158 6.42 -3.87 9.97
N CYS A 159 7.62 -3.29 9.92
CA CYS A 159 7.78 -1.83 9.86
C CYS A 159 7.12 -1.22 8.61
N VAL A 160 7.25 -1.86 7.44
CA VAL A 160 6.58 -1.44 6.21
C VAL A 160 5.06 -1.58 6.33
N GLY A 161 4.57 -2.66 6.95
CA GLY A 161 3.14 -2.85 7.25
C GLY A 161 2.57 -1.75 8.14
N LEU A 162 3.27 -1.40 9.22
CA LEU A 162 2.90 -0.28 10.11
C LEU A 162 2.89 1.06 9.37
N ALA A 163 3.86 1.30 8.49
CA ALA A 163 3.90 2.52 7.68
C ALA A 163 2.70 2.61 6.72
N TRP A 164 2.27 1.49 6.12
CA TRP A 164 1.05 1.44 5.32
C TRP A 164 -0.21 1.67 6.15
N MET A 165 -0.29 1.12 7.37
CA MET A 165 -1.40 1.43 8.29
C MET A 165 -1.49 2.93 8.58
N LEU A 166 -0.34 3.58 8.82
CA LEU A 166 -0.27 5.02 9.05
C LEU A 166 -0.71 5.81 7.81
N VAL A 167 -0.27 5.41 6.60
CA VAL A 167 -0.72 6.02 5.33
C VAL A 167 -2.23 5.89 5.18
N GLY A 168 -2.80 4.71 5.42
CA GLY A 168 -4.24 4.47 5.33
C GLY A 168 -5.03 5.32 6.31
N TRP A 169 -4.59 5.36 7.57
CA TRP A 169 -5.22 6.18 8.61
C TRP A 169 -5.15 7.68 8.30
N LEU A 170 -4.01 8.19 7.84
CA LEU A 170 -3.88 9.59 7.44
C LEU A 170 -4.73 9.92 6.22
N THR A 171 -4.91 8.98 5.28
CA THR A 171 -5.83 9.12 4.14
C THR A 171 -7.26 9.31 4.63
N LEU A 172 -7.72 8.50 5.59
CA LEU A 172 -9.05 8.64 6.21
C LEU A 172 -9.21 9.98 6.94
N ARG A 173 -8.24 10.36 7.77
CA ARG A 173 -8.29 11.62 8.53
C ARG A 173 -8.28 12.86 7.63
N THR A 174 -7.49 12.84 6.57
CA THR A 174 -7.39 13.97 5.63
C THR A 174 -8.72 14.17 4.90
N TRP A 175 -9.48 13.10 4.69
CA TRP A 175 -10.83 13.16 4.15
C TRP A 175 -11.84 13.76 5.15
N ASP A 176 -11.83 13.31 6.40
CA ASP A 176 -12.79 13.78 7.40
C ASP A 176 -12.59 15.26 7.79
N ALA A 177 -11.37 15.80 7.62
CA ALA A 177 -11.06 17.21 7.84
C ALA A 177 -11.64 18.16 6.77
N VAL A 178 -12.34 17.64 5.76
CA VAL A 178 -13.00 18.44 4.72
C VAL A 178 -14.42 18.76 5.20
N PRO A 179 -14.74 20.02 5.53
CA PRO A 179 -16.08 20.38 5.99
C PRO A 179 -17.11 19.98 4.94
N ALA A 180 -18.21 19.37 5.39
CA ALA A 180 -19.37 19.21 4.54
C ALA A 180 -19.83 20.61 4.13
N SER A 181 -19.81 20.93 2.83
CA SER A 181 -20.40 22.18 2.37
C SER A 181 -21.88 22.20 2.80
N PRO A 182 -22.37 23.33 3.35
CA PRO A 182 -23.77 23.51 3.74
C PRO A 182 -24.71 23.34 2.56
#